data_AF-A0A1Q6WNL1-F1
#
_entry.id   AF-A0A1Q6WNL1-F1
#
_cell.length_a   1.000
_cell.length_b   1.000
_cell.length_c   1.000
_cell.angle_alpha   90.00
_cell.angle_beta   90.00
_cell.angle_gamma   90.00
#
_symmetry.space_group_name_H-M   'P 1'
#
loop_
_entity.id
_entity.type
_entity.pdbx_description
1 polymer ?
#
loop_
_entity_poly.entity_id
_entity_poly.type
_entity_poly.pdbx_seq_one_letter_code
_entity_poly.pdbx_strand_id
1 'polypeptide(L)'
;MKLLLKVNIVMIAVFLVGLAASYNVADRLLQQNARSEIQDNARIMMESALAVRRYTVSQIKPLLDTQIRYKFLPQTVPSYSATEYFNILRKSFPEYAYKEATLNPTNLRDRAVDWEVDVVNHFRENADAKELVGERESATGRTLYLARPLRILDEKCLECHSSVTAAPQTMLDLYGTANGFGWQLKDVIGAQVVSVPYDLPLKRANEILRNFVYLLVGVFVFLFLTVNIVLGAIVVRPVRKLAEIADQVSKGNMDAPEFPSGGSDEIGTLVASFNRMRRSLVEALNMLQQ
;
A
#
# COMPACT_ATOMS: atom_id res chain seq x y z
N MET A 1 -9.70 11.03 43.89
CA MET A 1 -10.17 10.74 42.50
C MET A 1 -11.14 9.56 42.53
N LYS A 2 -12.33 9.71 41.95
CA LYS A 2 -13.33 8.62 41.85
C LYS A 2 -12.70 7.41 41.15
N LEU A 3 -12.95 6.18 41.63
CA LEU A 3 -12.39 4.93 41.10
C LEU A 3 -12.49 4.82 39.57
N LEU A 4 -13.64 5.22 39.01
CA LEU A 4 -13.90 5.28 37.56
C LEU A 4 -12.88 6.12 36.79
N LEU A 5 -12.44 7.25 37.36
CA LEU A 5 -11.48 8.12 36.69
C LEU A 5 -10.12 7.42 36.55
N LYS A 6 -9.67 6.71 37.59
CA LYS A 6 -8.40 5.96 37.54
C LYS A 6 -8.47 4.85 36.47
N VAL A 7 -9.56 4.07 36.46
CA VAL A 7 -9.76 2.98 35.49
C VAL A 7 -9.81 3.53 34.06
N ASN A 8 -10.57 4.60 33.83
CA ASN A 8 -10.71 5.19 32.49
C ASN A 8 -9.40 5.79 31.98
N ILE A 9 -8.61 6.43 32.84
CA ILE A 9 -7.27 6.92 32.45
C ILE A 9 -6.38 5.77 31.99
N VAL A 10 -6.35 4.67 32.74
CA VAL A 10 -5.55 3.48 32.37
C VAL A 10 -6.04 2.88 31.06
N MET A 11 -7.35 2.70 30.89
CA MET A 11 -7.93 2.16 29.65
C MET A 11 -7.58 3.02 28.43
N ILE A 12 -7.72 4.35 28.53
CA ILE A 12 -7.38 5.27 27.45
C ILE A 12 -5.89 5.22 27.16
N ALA A 13 -5.03 5.22 28.19
CA ALA A 13 -3.59 5.16 28.01
C ALA A 13 -3.16 3.87 27.30
N VAL A 14 -3.65 2.72 27.74
CA VAL A 14 -3.38 1.42 27.11
C VAL A 14 -3.89 1.40 25.67
N PHE A 15 -5.08 1.93 25.42
CA PHE A 15 -5.63 2.01 24.07
C PHE A 15 -4.79 2.90 23.16
N LEU A 16 -4.37 4.09 23.60
CA LEU A 16 -3.55 4.98 22.80
C LEU A 16 -2.20 4.36 22.45
N VAL A 17 -1.56 3.66 23.39
CA VAL A 17 -0.32 2.92 23.14
C VAL A 17 -0.54 1.79 22.14
N GLY A 18 -1.59 0.98 22.33
CA GLY A 18 -1.94 -0.10 21.41
C GLY A 18 -2.29 0.40 20.00
N LEU A 19 -3.05 1.50 19.91
CA LEU A 19 -3.42 2.14 18.66
C LEU A 19 -2.20 2.70 17.93
N ALA A 20 -1.30 3.38 18.64
CA ALA A 20 -0.07 3.91 18.06
C ALA A 20 0.83 2.79 17.53
N ALA A 21 1.01 1.70 18.29
CA ALA A 21 1.77 0.54 17.85
C ALA A 21 1.13 -0.11 16.60
N SER A 22 -0.18 -0.35 16.64
CA SER A 22 -0.93 -0.97 15.56
C SER A 22 -0.91 -0.11 14.29
N TYR A 23 -1.07 1.22 14.43
CA TYR A 23 -0.98 2.18 13.33
C TYR A 23 0.39 2.13 12.67
N ASN A 24 1.48 2.18 13.44
CA ASN A 24 2.84 2.14 12.89
C ASN A 24 3.13 0.83 12.13
N VAL A 25 2.66 -0.30 12.65
CA VAL A 25 2.83 -1.61 11.98
C VAL A 25 1.99 -1.68 10.72
N ALA A 26 0.71 -1.30 10.80
CA ALA A 26 -0.21 -1.32 9.67
C ALA A 26 0.23 -0.37 8.55
N ASP A 27 0.65 0.85 8.87
CA ASP A 27 1.16 1.82 7.90
C ASP A 27 2.36 1.26 7.14
N ARG A 28 3.37 0.76 7.86
CA ARG A 28 4.57 0.17 7.22
C ARG A 28 4.22 -1.00 6.31
N LEU A 29 3.38 -1.92 6.77
CA LEU A 29 2.98 -3.10 5.98
C LEU A 29 2.18 -2.69 4.74
N LEU A 30 1.21 -1.79 4.88
CA LEU A 30 0.38 -1.34 3.76
C LEU A 30 1.19 -0.55 2.73
N GLN A 31 2.10 0.32 3.17
CA GLN A 31 3.00 1.07 2.27
C GLN A 31 3.98 0.14 1.54
N GLN A 32 4.57 -0.83 2.23
CA GLN A 32 5.47 -1.80 1.62
C GLN A 32 4.75 -2.69 0.60
N ASN A 33 3.55 -3.18 0.95
CA ASN A 33 2.73 -3.98 0.05
C ASN A 33 2.32 -3.17 -1.19
N ALA A 34 1.88 -1.94 -1.03
CA ALA A 34 1.51 -1.07 -2.15
C ALA A 34 2.70 -0.84 -3.10
N ARG A 35 3.90 -0.63 -2.58
CA ARG A 35 5.11 -0.48 -3.40
C ARG A 35 5.47 -1.76 -4.15
N SER A 36 5.41 -2.92 -3.48
CA SER A 36 5.67 -4.21 -4.12
C SER A 36 4.66 -4.49 -5.22
N GLU A 37 3.37 -4.25 -4.95
CA GLU A 37 2.28 -4.45 -5.92
C GLU A 37 2.46 -3.57 -7.17
N ILE A 38 2.85 -2.31 -7.00
CA ILE A 38 3.15 -1.40 -8.13
C ILE A 38 4.31 -1.97 -8.98
N GLN A 39 5.39 -2.42 -8.35
CA GLN A 39 6.55 -2.96 -9.05
C GLN A 39 6.21 -4.24 -9.80
N ASP A 40 5.44 -5.14 -9.19
CA ASP A 40 5.03 -6.39 -9.83
C ASP A 40 4.07 -6.15 -11.00
N ASN A 41 3.15 -5.19 -10.86
CA ASN A 41 2.31 -4.75 -11.98
C ASN A 41 3.15 -4.18 -13.13
N ALA A 42 4.16 -3.35 -12.82
CA ALA A 42 5.07 -2.82 -13.83
C ALA A 42 5.89 -3.93 -14.53
N ARG A 43 6.32 -4.96 -13.79
CA ARG A 43 7.01 -6.13 -14.37
C ARG A 43 6.10 -6.96 -15.27
N ILE A 44 4.86 -7.22 -14.87
CA ILE A 44 3.87 -7.94 -15.69
C ILE A 44 3.61 -7.16 -16.98
N MET A 45 3.48 -5.84 -16.90
CA MET A 45 3.32 -4.96 -18.05
C MET A 45 4.53 -4.98 -19.00
N MET A 46 5.74 -4.95 -18.43
CA MET A 46 6.98 -5.11 -19.20
C MET A 46 7.02 -6.47 -19.91
N GLU A 47 6.73 -7.55 -19.20
CA GLU A 47 6.69 -8.89 -19.78
C GLU A 47 5.61 -9.04 -20.84
N SER A 48 4.46 -8.39 -20.69
CA SER A 48 3.41 -8.33 -21.71
C SER A 48 3.92 -7.64 -22.98
N ALA A 49 4.59 -6.47 -22.85
CA ALA A 49 5.21 -5.79 -23.98
C ALA A 49 6.24 -6.71 -24.69
N LEU A 50 7.11 -7.35 -23.91
CA LEU A 50 8.12 -8.27 -24.41
C LEU A 50 7.51 -9.53 -25.05
N ALA A 51 6.40 -10.03 -24.54
CA ALA A 51 5.66 -11.13 -25.14
C ALA A 51 5.09 -10.74 -26.51
N VAL A 52 4.52 -9.53 -26.65
CA VAL A 52 4.06 -8.99 -27.93
C VAL A 52 5.22 -8.85 -28.93
N ARG A 53 6.39 -8.38 -28.48
CA ARG A 53 7.61 -8.34 -29.30
C ARG A 53 8.00 -9.73 -29.80
N ARG A 54 8.09 -10.71 -28.89
CA ARG A 54 8.44 -12.10 -29.21
C ARG A 54 7.46 -12.71 -30.19
N TYR A 55 6.16 -12.53 -29.97
CA TYR A 55 5.10 -12.99 -30.87
C TYR A 55 5.21 -12.37 -32.27
N THR A 56 5.49 -11.07 -32.34
CA THR A 56 5.64 -10.35 -33.61
C THR A 56 6.78 -10.94 -34.43
N VAL A 57 7.95 -11.18 -33.82
CA VAL A 57 9.11 -11.73 -34.54
C VAL A 57 8.94 -13.21 -34.87
N SER A 58 8.37 -14.01 -33.96
CA SER A 58 8.31 -15.47 -34.14
C SER A 58 7.15 -15.94 -35.02
N GLN A 59 6.02 -15.22 -35.02
CA GLN A 59 4.81 -15.65 -35.73
C GLN A 59 4.37 -14.69 -36.83
N ILE A 60 4.50 -13.37 -36.63
CA ILE A 60 3.97 -12.38 -37.59
C ILE A 60 4.97 -12.05 -38.70
N LYS A 61 6.23 -11.75 -38.37
CA LYS A 61 7.27 -11.39 -39.35
C LYS A 61 7.37 -12.42 -40.49
N PRO A 62 7.45 -13.75 -40.23
CA PRO A 62 7.61 -14.74 -41.31
C PRO A 62 6.46 -14.75 -42.32
N LEU A 63 5.24 -14.39 -41.90
CA LEU A 63 4.06 -14.34 -42.77
C LEU A 63 4.06 -13.12 -43.71
N LEU A 64 4.90 -12.13 -43.42
CA LEU A 64 4.95 -10.83 -44.09
C LEU A 64 6.31 -10.55 -44.78
N ASP A 65 7.26 -11.50 -44.74
CA ASP A 65 8.61 -11.36 -45.31
C ASP A 65 8.60 -11.07 -46.82
N THR A 66 7.59 -11.53 -47.57
CA THR A 66 7.47 -11.23 -49.00
C THR A 66 6.94 -9.81 -49.22
N GLN A 67 5.95 -9.41 -48.41
CA GLN A 67 5.24 -8.14 -48.53
C GLN A 67 6.16 -6.97 -48.19
N ILE A 68 7.10 -7.14 -47.26
CA ILE A 68 8.05 -6.08 -46.85
C ILE A 68 8.95 -5.60 -48.00
N ARG A 69 9.17 -6.46 -49.01
CA ARG A 69 9.95 -6.14 -50.21
C ARG A 69 9.26 -5.11 -51.10
N TYR A 70 7.93 -5.05 -51.05
CA TYR A 70 7.12 -4.14 -51.87
C TYR A 70 6.65 -2.92 -51.08
N LYS A 71 6.36 -3.09 -49.79
CA LYS A 71 5.91 -2.01 -48.90
C LYS A 71 6.35 -2.30 -47.47
N PHE A 72 6.99 -1.33 -46.83
CA PHE A 72 7.36 -1.49 -45.43
C PHE A 72 6.10 -1.51 -44.55
N LEU A 73 5.94 -2.60 -43.80
CA LEU A 73 4.82 -2.80 -42.88
C LEU A 73 5.35 -2.70 -41.46
N PRO A 74 5.13 -1.57 -40.74
CA PRO A 74 5.63 -1.42 -39.37
C PRO A 74 5.19 -2.53 -38.41
N GLN A 75 4.08 -3.21 -38.70
CA GLN A 75 3.55 -4.34 -37.92
C GLN A 75 4.50 -5.55 -37.85
N THR A 76 5.51 -5.64 -38.72
CA THR A 76 6.56 -6.67 -38.64
C THR A 76 7.66 -6.32 -37.63
N VAL A 77 7.71 -5.07 -37.17
CA VAL A 77 8.73 -4.58 -36.24
C VAL A 77 8.25 -4.80 -34.79
N PRO A 78 9.02 -5.51 -33.94
CA PRO A 78 8.59 -5.84 -32.58
C PRO A 78 8.26 -4.60 -31.74
N SER A 79 9.07 -3.53 -31.85
CA SER A 79 8.87 -2.30 -31.08
C SER A 79 7.60 -1.56 -31.47
N TYR A 80 7.23 -1.60 -32.75
CA TYR A 80 5.99 -1.02 -33.23
C TYR A 80 4.78 -1.71 -32.59
N SER A 81 4.73 -3.04 -32.67
CA SER A 81 3.62 -3.83 -32.11
C SER A 81 3.48 -3.66 -30.60
N ALA A 82 4.57 -3.66 -29.85
CA ALA A 82 4.54 -3.44 -28.40
C ALA A 82 4.05 -2.03 -28.04
N THR A 83 4.50 -1.01 -28.79
CA THR A 83 4.05 0.38 -28.60
C THR A 83 2.57 0.55 -28.93
N GLU A 84 2.10 0.00 -30.06
CA GLU A 84 0.68 0.09 -30.45
C GLU A 84 -0.23 -0.69 -29.49
N TYR A 85 0.19 -1.87 -29.02
CA TYR A 85 -0.51 -2.59 -27.96
C TYR A 85 -0.72 -1.71 -26.72
N PHE A 86 0.34 -1.03 -26.26
CA PHE A 86 0.22 -0.11 -25.13
C PHE A 86 -0.63 1.13 -25.45
N ASN A 87 -0.52 1.69 -26.65
CA ASN A 87 -1.38 2.81 -27.07
C ASN A 87 -2.87 2.45 -27.01
N ILE A 88 -3.23 1.20 -27.33
CA ILE A 88 -4.59 0.69 -27.17
C ILE A 88 -4.94 0.55 -25.69
N LEU A 89 -4.05 -0.06 -24.88
CA LEU A 89 -4.24 -0.23 -23.44
C LEU A 89 -4.48 1.12 -22.73
N ARG A 90 -3.75 2.16 -23.14
CA ARG A 90 -3.85 3.52 -22.60
C ARG A 90 -5.21 4.18 -22.81
N LYS A 91 -6.03 3.70 -23.73
CA LYS A 91 -7.41 4.20 -23.88
C LYS A 91 -8.26 3.86 -22.66
N SER A 92 -8.02 2.69 -22.05
CA SER A 92 -8.70 2.26 -20.82
C SER A 92 -7.90 2.63 -19.56
N PHE A 93 -6.58 2.76 -19.68
CA PHE A 93 -5.65 3.02 -18.58
C PHE A 93 -4.68 4.17 -18.90
N PRO A 94 -5.14 5.44 -18.96
CA PRO A 94 -4.36 6.58 -19.49
C PRO A 94 -3.04 6.89 -18.75
N GLU A 95 -2.99 6.58 -17.47
CA GLU A 95 -1.88 6.81 -16.54
C GLU A 95 -0.74 5.80 -16.68
N TYR A 96 -0.95 4.73 -17.44
CA TYR A 96 0.08 3.76 -17.76
C TYR A 96 0.76 4.14 -19.06
N ALA A 97 2.05 3.88 -19.18
CA ALA A 97 2.76 4.11 -20.43
C ALA A 97 3.86 3.08 -20.64
N TYR A 98 4.14 2.82 -21.91
CA TYR A 98 5.30 2.05 -22.35
C TYR A 98 5.99 2.81 -23.46
N LYS A 99 7.32 2.83 -23.44
CA LYS A 99 8.14 3.42 -24.48
C LYS A 99 9.45 2.66 -24.61
N GLU A 100 9.92 2.47 -25.83
CA GLU A 100 11.29 2.00 -26.10
C GLU A 100 12.21 3.19 -26.33
N ALA A 101 12.56 3.88 -25.23
CA ALA A 101 13.36 5.09 -25.25
C ALA A 101 14.77 4.81 -25.79
N THR A 102 15.04 5.24 -27.01
CA THR A 102 16.26 4.93 -27.75
C THR A 102 17.02 6.22 -28.04
N LEU A 103 18.35 6.19 -27.95
CA LEU A 103 19.18 7.38 -28.18
C LEU A 103 19.20 7.82 -29.64
N ASN A 104 19.17 6.84 -30.56
CA ASN A 104 19.08 7.05 -32.00
C ASN A 104 18.00 6.11 -32.59
N PRO A 105 16.70 6.44 -32.45
CA PRO A 105 15.62 5.61 -32.97
C PRO A 105 15.38 5.85 -34.46
N THR A 106 14.83 4.86 -35.17
CA THR A 106 14.26 5.09 -36.50
C THR A 106 13.04 6.01 -36.46
N ASN A 107 12.12 5.79 -35.52
CA ASN A 107 10.94 6.63 -35.34
C ASN A 107 11.16 7.63 -34.21
N LEU A 108 11.03 8.94 -34.50
CA LEU A 108 11.31 10.00 -33.53
C LEU A 108 10.40 9.97 -32.29
N ARG A 109 9.24 9.30 -32.35
CA ARG A 109 8.40 9.08 -31.15
C ARG A 109 9.13 8.33 -30.03
N ASP A 110 10.11 7.50 -30.41
CA ASP A 110 10.86 6.64 -29.51
C ASP A 110 12.16 7.30 -29.04
N ARG A 111 12.41 8.56 -29.43
CA ARG A 111 13.63 9.28 -29.04
C ARG A 111 13.62 9.49 -27.53
N ALA A 112 14.69 9.05 -26.88
CA ALA A 112 14.89 9.24 -25.46
C ALA A 112 14.89 10.74 -25.13
N VAL A 113 14.11 11.12 -24.12
CA VAL A 113 14.20 12.45 -23.50
C VAL A 113 15.23 12.43 -22.37
N ASP A 114 15.60 13.59 -21.84
CA ASP A 114 16.74 13.76 -20.92
C ASP A 114 16.85 12.71 -19.80
N TRP A 115 15.81 12.50 -19.00
CA TRP A 115 15.83 11.49 -17.93
C TRP A 115 15.88 10.04 -18.45
N GLU A 116 15.36 9.77 -19.65
CA GLU A 116 15.45 8.45 -20.28
C GLU A 116 16.87 8.21 -20.79
N VAL A 117 17.56 9.26 -21.25
CA VAL A 117 18.99 9.20 -21.63
C VAL A 117 19.82 8.73 -20.43
N ASP A 118 19.55 9.26 -19.24
CA ASP A 118 20.24 8.83 -18.01
C ASP A 118 19.99 7.34 -17.71
N VAL A 119 18.75 6.86 -17.90
CA VAL A 119 18.40 5.43 -17.76
C VAL A 119 19.15 4.58 -18.78
N VAL A 120 19.26 5.03 -20.04
CA VAL A 120 20.02 4.29 -21.07
C VAL A 120 21.51 4.25 -20.72
N ASN A 121 22.08 5.38 -20.29
CA ASN A 121 23.49 5.48 -19.92
C ASN A 121 23.80 4.59 -18.71
N HIS A 122 22.91 4.52 -17.73
CA HIS A 122 23.04 3.58 -16.61
C HIS A 122 23.26 2.14 -17.09
N PHE A 123 22.49 1.66 -18.07
CA PHE A 123 22.66 0.31 -18.62
C PHE A 123 23.89 0.14 -19.53
N ARG A 124 24.39 1.23 -20.12
CA ARG A 124 25.65 1.22 -20.88
C ARG A 124 26.85 1.09 -19.95
N GLU A 125 26.81 1.79 -18.83
CA GLU A 125 27.87 1.79 -17.81
C GLU A 125 27.84 0.51 -16.95
N ASN A 126 26.65 -0.08 -16.77
CA ASN A 126 26.45 -1.27 -15.93
C ASN A 126 25.94 -2.44 -16.78
N ALA A 127 26.87 -3.17 -17.41
CA ALA A 127 26.52 -4.22 -18.37
C ALA A 127 25.64 -5.35 -17.79
N ASP A 128 25.80 -5.65 -16.50
CA ASP A 128 25.06 -6.71 -15.78
C ASP A 128 23.70 -6.25 -15.24
N ALA A 129 23.40 -4.95 -15.28
CA ALA A 129 22.13 -4.42 -14.82
C ALA A 129 21.00 -4.85 -15.75
N LYS A 130 20.05 -5.63 -15.21
CA LYS A 130 18.91 -6.18 -15.97
C LYS A 130 17.65 -5.32 -15.87
N GLU A 131 17.54 -4.56 -14.79
CA GLU A 131 16.35 -3.80 -14.44
C GLU A 131 16.76 -2.59 -13.62
N LEU A 132 16.12 -1.45 -13.87
CA LEU A 132 16.23 -0.25 -13.06
C LEU A 132 14.83 0.20 -12.69
N VAL A 133 14.58 0.37 -11.40
CA VAL A 133 13.31 0.90 -10.89
C VAL A 133 13.60 2.25 -10.27
N GLY A 134 12.81 3.25 -10.65
CA GLY A 134 12.90 4.58 -10.07
C GLY A 134 11.54 5.24 -9.98
N GLU A 135 11.50 6.35 -9.27
CA GLU A 135 10.30 7.16 -9.09
C GLU A 135 10.58 8.56 -9.62
N ARG A 136 9.57 9.18 -10.21
CA ARG A 136 9.68 10.54 -10.74
C ARG A 136 8.37 11.28 -10.65
N GLU A 137 8.48 12.60 -10.66
CA GLU A 137 7.33 13.47 -10.89
C GLU A 137 7.01 13.51 -12.39
N SER A 138 5.72 13.52 -12.70
CA SER A 138 5.19 13.63 -14.06
C SER A 138 4.00 14.60 -14.09
N ALA A 139 3.56 14.97 -15.29
CA ALA A 139 2.38 15.84 -15.46
C ALA A 139 1.09 15.26 -14.83
N THR A 140 1.03 13.94 -14.63
CA THR A 140 -0.12 13.23 -14.07
C THR A 140 0.06 12.80 -12.61
N GLY A 141 1.10 13.31 -11.94
CA GLY A 141 1.46 12.96 -10.56
C GLY A 141 2.72 12.09 -10.48
N ARG A 142 2.99 11.52 -9.31
CA ARG A 142 4.17 10.69 -9.09
C ARG A 142 4.01 9.36 -9.82
N THR A 143 5.01 9.01 -10.62
CA THR A 143 5.05 7.75 -11.37
C THR A 143 6.26 6.93 -10.96
N LEU A 144 6.05 5.62 -10.89
CA LEU A 144 7.15 4.67 -10.84
C LEU A 144 7.45 4.25 -12.27
N TYR A 145 8.74 4.25 -12.63
CA TYR A 145 9.19 3.67 -13.87
C TYR A 145 9.99 2.41 -13.60
N LEU A 146 9.75 1.40 -14.44
CA LEU A 146 10.55 0.19 -14.52
C LEU A 146 11.18 0.14 -15.90
N ALA A 147 12.50 0.11 -15.93
CA ALA A 147 13.27 0.10 -17.15
C ALA A 147 14.08 -1.19 -17.29
N ARG A 148 14.24 -1.65 -18.53
CA ARG A 148 15.14 -2.75 -18.91
C ARG A 148 15.98 -2.35 -20.12
N PRO A 149 17.23 -2.84 -20.24
CA PRO A 149 18.09 -2.46 -21.35
C PRO A 149 17.54 -3.01 -22.67
N LEU A 150 17.46 -2.16 -23.68
CA LEU A 150 17.24 -2.59 -25.06
C LEU A 150 18.60 -2.93 -25.67
N ARG A 151 19.05 -4.16 -25.43
CA ARG A 151 20.32 -4.69 -25.93
C ARG A 151 20.14 -5.44 -27.24
N ILE A 152 20.99 -5.17 -28.23
CA ILE A 152 20.98 -5.88 -29.51
C ILE A 152 21.60 -7.25 -29.33
N LEU A 153 20.78 -8.28 -29.14
CA LEU A 153 21.24 -9.66 -28.94
C LEU A 153 21.02 -10.55 -30.17
N ASP A 154 20.23 -10.12 -31.13
CA ASP A 154 19.90 -10.85 -32.36
C ASP A 154 20.48 -10.10 -33.57
N GLU A 155 21.27 -10.81 -34.38
CA GLU A 155 21.86 -10.27 -35.61
C GLU A 155 20.79 -9.83 -36.63
N LYS A 156 19.57 -10.38 -36.55
CA LYS A 156 18.44 -9.96 -37.40
C LYS A 156 18.08 -8.48 -37.23
N CYS A 157 18.40 -7.86 -36.10
CA CYS A 157 18.24 -6.42 -35.92
C CYS A 157 19.16 -5.63 -36.87
N LEU A 158 20.33 -6.19 -37.18
CA LEU A 158 21.35 -5.56 -38.01
C LEU A 158 21.02 -5.63 -39.51
N GLU A 159 20.06 -6.46 -39.92
CA GLU A 159 19.49 -6.47 -41.29
C GLU A 159 18.97 -5.07 -41.68
N CYS A 160 18.36 -4.35 -40.73
CA CYS A 160 17.79 -3.03 -40.96
C CYS A 160 18.61 -1.89 -40.35
N HIS A 161 19.36 -2.15 -39.27
CA HIS A 161 19.94 -1.09 -38.43
C HIS A 161 21.47 -1.00 -38.43
N SER A 162 22.17 -1.87 -39.18
CA SER A 162 23.64 -1.81 -39.28
C SER A 162 24.12 -0.56 -40.03
N SER A 163 23.67 -0.39 -41.27
CA SER A 163 24.03 0.73 -42.14
C SER A 163 22.86 1.10 -43.05
N VAL A 164 22.86 2.34 -43.54
CA VAL A 164 21.84 2.83 -44.48
C VAL A 164 21.78 1.95 -45.74
N THR A 165 22.93 1.49 -46.24
CA THR A 165 23.02 0.69 -47.46
C THR A 165 22.53 -0.76 -47.29
N ALA A 166 22.54 -1.29 -46.07
CA ALA A 166 22.04 -2.63 -45.77
C ALA A 166 20.51 -2.64 -45.55
N ALA A 167 19.95 -1.50 -45.16
CA ALA A 167 18.55 -1.39 -44.80
C ALA A 167 17.62 -1.57 -46.02
N PRO A 168 16.42 -2.15 -45.84
CA PRO A 168 15.44 -2.26 -46.91
C PRO A 168 15.05 -0.90 -47.49
N GLN A 169 15.04 -0.76 -48.81
CA GLN A 169 14.67 0.50 -49.48
C GLN A 169 13.29 1.01 -49.02
N THR A 170 12.33 0.09 -48.85
CA THR A 170 10.98 0.43 -48.39
C THR A 170 10.96 1.06 -46.99
N MET A 171 11.92 0.73 -46.12
CA MET A 171 12.09 1.35 -44.80
C MET A 171 12.65 2.77 -44.94
N LEU A 172 13.65 2.95 -45.80
CA LEU A 172 14.26 4.25 -46.08
C LEU A 172 13.26 5.22 -46.68
N ASP A 173 12.38 4.75 -47.56
CA ASP A 173 11.33 5.56 -48.17
C ASP A 173 10.32 6.08 -47.12
N LEU A 174 10.09 5.32 -46.04
CA LEU A 174 9.15 5.68 -44.98
C LEU A 174 9.78 6.53 -43.87
N TYR A 175 11.01 6.22 -43.45
CA TYR A 175 11.64 6.82 -42.27
C TYR A 175 12.87 7.69 -42.59
N GLY A 176 13.34 7.68 -43.83
CA GLY A 176 14.56 8.36 -44.26
C GLY A 176 15.84 7.67 -43.79
N THR A 177 16.96 8.36 -43.97
CA THR A 177 18.32 7.83 -43.73
C THR A 177 19.01 8.43 -42.49
N ALA A 178 18.34 9.36 -41.79
CA ALA A 178 18.97 10.21 -40.79
C ALA A 178 19.16 9.54 -39.42
N ASN A 179 18.30 8.60 -39.03
CA ASN A 179 18.30 8.03 -37.67
C ASN A 179 18.08 6.50 -37.69
N GLY A 180 18.48 5.82 -36.61
CA GLY A 180 18.22 4.40 -36.43
C GLY A 180 19.18 3.46 -37.15
N PHE A 181 20.41 3.91 -37.42
CA PHE A 181 21.47 3.11 -38.03
C PHE A 181 22.74 3.13 -37.17
N GLY A 182 23.73 2.31 -37.53
CA GLY A 182 25.02 2.22 -36.86
C GLY A 182 25.00 1.36 -35.59
N TRP A 183 23.97 0.53 -35.40
CA TRP A 183 23.88 -0.36 -34.25
C TRP A 183 24.88 -1.53 -34.39
N GLN A 184 25.46 -1.96 -33.29
CA GLN A 184 26.33 -3.14 -33.24
C GLN A 184 25.74 -4.23 -32.35
N LEU A 185 26.20 -5.46 -32.55
CA LEU A 185 25.82 -6.58 -31.71
C LEU A 185 26.31 -6.33 -30.28
N LYS A 186 25.44 -6.61 -29.30
CA LYS A 186 25.58 -6.39 -27.84
C LYS A 186 25.47 -4.94 -27.38
N ASP A 187 25.26 -3.97 -28.28
CA ASP A 187 25.04 -2.58 -27.91
C ASP A 187 23.76 -2.41 -27.10
N VAL A 188 23.81 -1.53 -26.10
CA VAL A 188 22.62 -0.97 -25.46
C VAL A 188 22.25 0.31 -26.22
N ILE A 189 21.24 0.21 -27.07
CA ILE A 189 20.79 1.32 -27.92
C ILE A 189 19.75 2.22 -27.23
N GLY A 190 19.12 1.69 -26.19
CA GLY A 190 18.00 2.32 -25.50
C GLY A 190 17.58 1.54 -24.26
N ALA A 191 16.43 1.92 -23.71
CA ALA A 191 15.78 1.27 -22.59
C ALA A 191 14.29 1.11 -22.89
N GLN A 192 13.75 -0.06 -22.56
CA GLN A 192 12.32 -0.29 -22.52
C GLN A 192 11.82 0.22 -21.19
N VAL A 193 10.90 1.17 -21.19
CA VAL A 193 10.44 1.85 -19.98
C VAL A 193 8.94 1.70 -19.85
N VAL A 194 8.50 1.07 -18.77
CA VAL A 194 7.11 1.07 -18.32
C VAL A 194 6.97 2.14 -17.25
N SER A 195 5.94 2.99 -17.35
CA SER A 195 5.56 3.95 -16.32
C SER A 195 4.19 3.59 -15.79
N VAL A 196 4.06 3.55 -14.46
CA VAL A 196 2.83 3.22 -13.74
C VAL A 196 2.51 4.29 -12.68
N PRO A 197 1.22 4.54 -12.37
CA PRO A 197 0.82 5.52 -11.36
C PRO A 197 1.26 5.07 -9.97
N TYR A 198 2.05 5.89 -9.28
CA TYR A 198 2.48 5.58 -7.91
C TYR A 198 1.40 5.95 -6.88
N ASP A 199 0.74 7.10 -7.10
CA ASP A 199 -0.17 7.66 -6.11
C ASP A 199 -1.44 6.83 -5.91
N LEU A 200 -1.88 6.07 -6.91
CA LEU A 200 -3.16 5.35 -6.85
C LEU A 200 -3.11 4.21 -5.81
N PRO A 201 -2.14 3.28 -5.83
CA PRO A 201 -2.08 2.23 -4.80
C PRO A 201 -1.73 2.77 -3.41
N LEU A 202 -0.91 3.84 -3.30
CA LEU A 202 -0.67 4.48 -2.01
C LEU A 202 -1.92 5.15 -1.43
N LYS A 203 -2.73 5.81 -2.27
CA LYS A 203 -4.02 6.35 -1.82
C LYS A 203 -4.92 5.23 -1.30
N ARG A 204 -5.01 4.10 -1.99
CA ARG A 204 -5.76 2.93 -1.53
C ARG A 204 -5.23 2.38 -0.20
N ALA A 205 -3.91 2.27 -0.05
CA ALA A 205 -3.28 1.87 1.20
C ALA A 205 -3.65 2.80 2.37
N ASN A 206 -3.62 4.12 2.13
CA ASN A 206 -4.02 5.12 3.13
C ASN A 206 -5.52 5.04 3.48
N GLU A 207 -6.39 4.77 2.50
CA GLU A 207 -7.82 4.56 2.74
C GLU A 207 -8.09 3.32 3.59
N ILE A 208 -7.41 2.21 3.29
CA ILE A 208 -7.47 0.98 4.08
C ILE A 208 -7.00 1.22 5.51
N LEU A 209 -5.85 1.91 5.67
CA LEU A 209 -5.31 2.27 7.00
C LEU A 209 -6.31 3.13 7.79
N ARG A 210 -6.90 4.14 7.16
CA ARG A 210 -7.89 5.01 7.79
C ARG A 210 -9.12 4.22 8.24
N ASN A 211 -9.65 3.35 7.40
CA ASN A 211 -10.80 2.52 7.74
C ASN A 211 -10.47 1.54 8.88
N PHE A 212 -9.26 0.98 8.88
CA PHE A 212 -8.77 0.13 9.96
C PHE A 212 -8.70 0.89 11.30
N VAL A 213 -8.17 2.11 11.30
CA VAL A 213 -8.14 2.97 12.51
C VAL A 213 -9.55 3.31 12.98
N TYR A 214 -10.46 3.68 12.08
CA TYR A 214 -11.85 3.95 12.45
C TYR A 214 -12.54 2.74 13.06
N LEU A 215 -12.30 1.55 12.52
CA LEU A 215 -12.82 0.31 13.09
C LEU A 215 -12.27 0.07 14.50
N LEU A 216 -10.96 0.21 14.71
CA LEU A 216 -10.33 0.04 16.03
C LEU A 216 -10.87 1.04 17.06
N VAL A 217 -10.99 2.30 16.67
CA VAL A 217 -11.58 3.34 17.53
C VAL A 217 -13.05 3.03 17.84
N GLY A 218 -13.82 2.62 16.84
CA GLY A 218 -15.23 2.24 17.03
C GLY A 218 -15.40 1.08 18.00
N VAL A 219 -14.60 0.01 17.85
CA VAL A 219 -14.57 -1.13 18.76
C VAL A 219 -14.15 -0.70 20.17
N PHE A 220 -13.14 0.16 20.29
CA PHE A 220 -12.71 0.68 21.58
C PHE A 220 -13.82 1.49 22.27
N VAL A 221 -14.49 2.41 21.56
CA VAL A 221 -15.59 3.19 22.12
C VAL A 221 -16.71 2.26 22.61
N PHE A 222 -17.07 1.25 21.82
CA PHE A 222 -18.08 0.26 22.20
C PHE A 222 -17.69 -0.51 23.47
N LEU A 223 -16.45 -1.03 23.55
CA LEU A 223 -15.95 -1.74 24.72
C LEU A 223 -15.82 -0.81 25.93
N PHE A 224 -15.34 0.42 25.73
CA PHE A 224 -15.17 1.43 26.77
C PHE A 224 -16.51 1.76 27.44
N LEU A 225 -17.56 2.00 26.63
CA LEU A 225 -18.91 2.23 27.15
C LEU A 225 -19.45 1.00 27.88
N THR A 226 -19.30 -0.18 27.29
CA THR A 226 -19.75 -1.44 27.90
C THR A 226 -19.11 -1.67 29.27
N VAL A 227 -17.78 -1.56 29.36
CA VAL A 227 -17.04 -1.71 30.61
C VAL A 227 -17.45 -0.65 31.64
N ASN A 228 -17.63 0.60 31.23
CA ASN A 228 -18.06 1.66 32.15
C ASN A 228 -19.49 1.44 32.68
N ILE A 229 -20.42 0.96 31.84
CA ILE A 229 -21.78 0.61 32.26
C ILE A 229 -21.75 -0.53 33.27
N VAL A 230 -21.04 -1.61 32.93
CA VAL A 230 -20.92 -2.81 33.79
C VAL A 230 -20.23 -2.47 35.11
N LEU A 231 -19.08 -1.79 35.09
CA LEU A 231 -18.34 -1.38 36.28
C LEU A 231 -19.17 -0.41 37.15
N GLY A 232 -19.88 0.52 36.50
CA GLY A 232 -20.79 1.45 37.17
C GLY A 232 -21.93 0.74 37.91
N ALA A 233 -22.55 -0.24 37.26
CA ALA A 233 -23.69 -0.98 37.81
C ALA A 233 -23.29 -1.99 38.88
N ILE A 234 -22.26 -2.79 38.62
CA ILE A 234 -21.88 -3.95 39.45
C ILE A 234 -20.96 -3.54 40.61
N VAL A 235 -20.04 -2.59 40.41
CA VAL A 235 -19.01 -2.28 41.42
C VAL A 235 -19.25 -0.92 42.06
N VAL A 236 -19.33 0.15 41.26
CA VAL A 236 -19.27 1.52 41.79
C VAL A 236 -20.54 1.88 42.56
N ARG A 237 -21.73 1.54 42.04
CA ARG A 237 -23.00 1.82 42.73
C ARG A 237 -23.11 1.08 44.06
N PRO A 238 -22.87 -0.24 44.17
CA PRO A 238 -22.93 -0.94 45.45
C PRO A 238 -21.91 -0.43 46.47
N VAL A 239 -20.65 -0.24 46.06
CA VAL A 239 -19.59 0.26 46.96
C VAL A 239 -19.90 1.66 47.47
N ARG A 240 -20.43 2.54 46.62
CA ARG A 240 -20.82 3.90 47.04
C ARG A 240 -21.96 3.88 48.06
N LYS A 241 -23.00 3.06 47.84
CA LYS A 241 -24.09 2.91 48.81
C LYS A 241 -23.60 2.35 50.15
N LEU A 242 -22.69 1.37 50.12
CA LEU A 242 -22.06 0.83 51.34
C LEU A 242 -21.29 1.90 52.10
N ALA A 243 -20.50 2.73 51.39
CA ALA A 243 -19.75 3.83 51.99
C ALA A 243 -20.67 4.91 52.60
N GLU A 244 -21.79 5.23 51.94
CA GLU A 244 -22.79 6.17 52.45
C GLU A 244 -23.45 5.67 53.75
N ILE A 245 -23.78 4.38 53.85
CA ILE A 245 -24.34 3.79 55.08
C ILE A 245 -23.29 3.74 56.20
N ALA A 246 -22.05 3.37 55.88
CA ALA A 246 -20.95 3.37 56.84
C ALA A 246 -20.72 4.76 57.45
N ASP A 247 -20.79 5.81 56.63
CA ASP A 247 -20.69 7.20 57.08
C ASP A 247 -21.87 7.62 57.99
N GLN A 248 -23.09 7.15 57.71
CA GLN A 248 -24.25 7.38 58.58
C GLN A 248 -24.09 6.72 59.96
N VAL A 249 -23.72 5.45 59.99
CA VAL A 249 -23.49 4.71 61.24
C VAL A 249 -22.34 5.33 62.03
N SER A 250 -21.25 5.74 61.37
CA SER A 250 -20.14 6.44 62.01
C SER A 250 -20.54 7.78 62.65
N LYS A 251 -21.60 8.42 62.16
CA LYS A 251 -22.14 9.68 62.72
C LYS A 251 -23.18 9.45 63.82
N GLY A 252 -23.37 8.20 64.26
CA GLY A 252 -24.30 7.83 65.32
C GLY A 252 -25.73 7.54 64.86
N ASN A 253 -26.00 7.51 63.54
CA ASN A 253 -27.30 7.10 63.02
C ASN A 253 -27.37 5.56 62.92
N MET A 254 -27.84 4.93 64.00
CA MET A 254 -27.92 3.47 64.12
C MET A 254 -29.11 2.83 63.38
N ASP A 255 -30.10 3.65 63.00
CA ASP A 255 -31.32 3.22 62.30
C ASP A 255 -31.14 3.13 60.78
N ALA A 256 -29.91 3.31 60.27
CA ALA A 256 -29.63 3.17 58.84
C ALA A 256 -30.01 1.75 58.35
N PRO A 257 -30.76 1.61 57.25
CA PRO A 257 -31.23 0.30 56.78
C PRO A 257 -30.08 -0.63 56.37
N GLU A 258 -30.26 -1.93 56.59
CA GLU A 258 -29.27 -2.94 56.14
C GLU A 258 -29.19 -2.99 54.63
N PHE A 259 -27.99 -3.31 54.13
CA PHE A 259 -27.81 -3.53 52.71
C PHE A 259 -28.47 -4.86 52.31
N PRO A 260 -29.30 -4.90 51.25
CA PRO A 260 -29.87 -6.14 50.76
C PRO A 260 -28.76 -7.08 50.28
N SER A 261 -28.61 -8.22 50.96
CA SER A 261 -27.65 -9.26 50.63
C SER A 261 -28.21 -10.12 49.49
N GLY A 262 -27.70 -9.93 48.26
CA GLY A 262 -28.15 -10.71 47.10
C GLY A 262 -27.05 -11.18 46.14
N GLY A 263 -25.81 -10.71 46.29
CA GLY A 263 -24.68 -11.12 45.44
C GLY A 263 -23.89 -12.29 46.04
N SER A 264 -23.43 -13.21 45.19
CA SER A 264 -22.48 -14.28 45.54
C SER A 264 -21.03 -13.96 45.14
N ASP A 265 -20.79 -12.74 44.66
CA ASP A 265 -19.47 -12.23 44.27
C ASP A 265 -18.71 -11.64 45.48
N GLU A 266 -17.50 -11.12 45.23
CA GLU A 266 -16.66 -10.47 46.24
C GLU A 266 -17.38 -9.26 46.87
N ILE A 267 -18.24 -8.57 46.13
CA ILE A 267 -19.06 -7.46 46.63
C ILE A 267 -20.14 -7.99 47.59
N GLY A 268 -20.81 -9.09 47.26
CA GLY A 268 -21.76 -9.75 48.15
C GLY A 268 -21.13 -10.23 49.45
N THR A 269 -19.91 -10.77 49.37
CA THR A 269 -19.13 -11.19 50.55
C THR A 269 -18.76 -9.98 51.43
N LEU A 270 -18.39 -8.86 50.82
CA LEU A 270 -18.13 -7.60 51.51
C LEU A 270 -19.38 -7.06 52.21
N VAL A 271 -20.53 -7.07 51.51
CA VAL A 271 -21.83 -6.67 52.06
C VAL A 271 -22.19 -7.50 53.30
N ALA A 272 -22.04 -8.82 53.23
CA ALA A 272 -22.35 -9.72 54.34
C ALA A 272 -21.45 -9.45 55.57
N SER A 273 -20.15 -9.27 55.34
CA SER A 273 -19.20 -8.93 56.42
C SER A 273 -19.46 -7.54 57.01
N PHE A 274 -19.85 -6.56 56.19
CA PHE A 274 -20.21 -5.22 56.63
C PHE A 274 -21.48 -5.23 57.52
N ASN A 275 -22.53 -5.94 57.11
CA ASN A 275 -23.76 -6.06 57.90
C ASN A 275 -23.49 -6.70 59.27
N ARG A 276 -22.63 -7.73 59.34
CA ARG A 276 -22.23 -8.35 60.63
C ARG A 276 -21.51 -7.35 61.54
N MET A 277 -20.53 -6.62 61.01
CA MET A 277 -19.78 -5.61 61.76
C MET A 277 -20.71 -4.52 62.31
N ARG A 278 -21.65 -4.04 61.50
CA ARG A 278 -22.65 -3.04 61.90
C ARG A 278 -23.46 -3.53 63.10
N ARG A 279 -23.99 -4.75 63.06
CA ARG A 279 -24.78 -5.33 64.16
C ARG A 279 -23.98 -5.39 65.46
N SER A 280 -22.75 -5.89 65.41
CA SER A 280 -21.88 -5.95 66.59
C SER A 280 -21.56 -4.57 67.16
N LEU A 281 -21.38 -3.55 66.32
CA LEU A 281 -21.14 -2.16 66.77
C LEU A 281 -22.39 -1.56 67.45
N VAL A 282 -23.56 -1.75 66.85
CA VAL A 282 -24.84 -1.28 67.42
C VAL A 282 -25.11 -1.94 68.77
N GLU A 283 -24.91 -3.26 68.88
CA GLU A 283 -25.06 -3.99 70.14
C GLU A 283 -24.10 -3.47 71.22
N ALA A 284 -22.81 -3.32 70.89
CA ALA A 284 -21.81 -2.83 71.84
C ALA A 284 -22.11 -1.41 72.36
N LEU A 285 -22.61 -0.51 71.50
CA LEU A 285 -22.97 0.84 71.91
C LEU A 285 -24.24 0.89 72.75
N ASN A 286 -25.23 0.03 72.48
CA ASN A 286 -26.41 -0.12 73.33
C ASN A 286 -26.04 -0.63 74.73
N MET A 287 -25.04 -1.50 74.86
CA MET A 287 -24.54 -1.99 76.16
C MET A 287 -23.84 -0.89 76.99
N LEU A 288 -23.27 0.13 76.34
CA LEU A 288 -22.62 1.26 77.03
C LEU A 288 -23.62 2.34 77.48
N GLN A 289 -24.83 2.36 76.93
CA GLN A 289 -25.90 3.29 77.32
C GLN A 289 -26.80 2.75 78.44
N GLN A 290 -26.60 1.49 78.86
CA GLN A 290 -27.20 0.88 80.06
C GLN A 290 -26.30 1.07 81.27
#